data_AF-A0AA36GA62-F1
#
_entry.id   AF-A0AA36GA62-F1
#
_cell.length_a   1.000
_cell.length_b   1.000
_cell.length_c   1.000
_cell.angle_alpha   90.00
_cell.angle_beta   90.00
_cell.angle_gamma   90.00
#
_symmetry.space_group_name_H-M   'P 1'
#
loop_
_entity.id
_entity.type
_entity.pdbx_description
1 polymer ?
#
loop_
_entity_poly.entity_id
_entity_poly.type
_entity_poly.pdbx_seq_one_letter_code
_entity_poly.pdbx_strand_id
1 'polypeptide(L)'
;MHGRTAILSLRLFEKRLLSSGHRLFSQPASATPPEKVPEQSTSRHVQTIEEYLEGTFKRDESKLPNVLQVLVAKVQYKFGKEQMDPELKVLLAQAATQLYFNCANHYSYSELCASFGLPDYFSSWYKLTMIHIWMVLLRLHVSLDVDSYKRLQNGLLAALWDDVDKRLAILTEEIGKPQARSGDVYAMHGLHLQTLLEYDEGFLSSDADLAAAIWRCLYISRDVDPVHVQRVIVYMRSTIAWLDTLDLEDILVQGVSSWKQLAPKAL
;
A
#
# COMPACT_ATOMS: atom_id res chain seq x y z
N MET A 1 -33.43 -1.14 15.99
CA MET A 1 -33.28 0.24 15.46
C MET A 1 -31.80 0.63 15.43
N HIS A 2 -30.96 -0.04 14.62
CA HIS A 2 -29.49 0.04 14.76
C HIS A 2 -28.78 0.95 13.73
N GLY A 3 -29.51 1.80 13.00
CA GLY A 3 -28.97 2.57 11.87
C GLY A 3 -28.64 4.04 12.12
N ARG A 4 -28.45 4.49 13.37
CA ARG A 4 -28.22 5.93 13.68
C ARG A 4 -26.95 6.26 14.46
N THR A 5 -26.26 5.29 15.06
CA THR A 5 -25.07 5.54 15.88
C THR A 5 -23.79 5.71 15.04
N ALA A 6 -23.65 4.98 13.92
CA ALA A 6 -22.46 5.04 13.06
C ALA A 6 -22.26 6.42 12.38
N ILE A 7 -23.36 7.08 11.98
CA ILE A 7 -23.34 8.37 11.28
C ILE A 7 -22.84 9.52 12.19
N LEU A 8 -22.94 9.36 13.51
CA LEU A 8 -22.43 10.34 14.48
C LEU A 8 -20.91 10.23 14.70
N SER A 9 -20.29 9.07 14.48
CA SER A 9 -18.83 8.91 14.60
C SER A 9 -18.11 9.57 13.42
N LEU A 10 -18.56 9.29 12.18
CA LEU A 10 -17.99 9.87 10.95
C LEU A 10 -17.99 11.40 10.95
N ARG A 11 -19.07 12.05 11.39
CA ARG A 11 -19.16 13.53 11.49
C ARG A 11 -18.27 14.16 12.55
N LEU A 12 -17.76 13.38 13.51
CA LEU A 12 -16.76 13.83 14.48
C LEU A 12 -15.32 13.66 13.94
N PHE A 13 -15.10 12.69 13.05
CA PHE A 13 -13.85 12.49 12.33
C PHE A 13 -13.63 13.57 11.26
N GLU A 14 -14.65 13.85 10.44
CA GLU A 14 -14.69 14.89 9.41
C GLU A 14 -14.28 16.29 9.97
N LYS A 15 -14.83 16.66 11.14
CA LYS A 15 -14.47 17.91 11.83
C LYS A 15 -13.05 17.97 12.39
N ARG A 16 -12.40 16.82 12.59
CA ARG A 16 -11.05 16.73 13.17
C ARG A 16 -9.95 16.75 12.09
N LEU A 17 -10.26 16.29 10.88
CA LEU A 17 -9.36 16.41 9.73
C LEU A 17 -9.38 17.82 9.13
N LEU A 18 -10.57 18.42 8.99
CA LEU A 18 -10.72 19.76 8.38
C LEU A 18 -10.15 20.91 9.23
N SER A 19 -9.76 20.70 10.50
CA SER A 19 -9.20 21.75 11.35
C SER A 19 -7.69 21.98 11.18
N SER A 20 -7.02 21.24 10.30
CA SER A 20 -5.53 21.22 10.22
C SER A 20 -4.93 21.71 8.88
N GLY A 21 -5.75 22.17 7.93
CA GLY A 21 -5.30 22.75 6.65
C GLY A 21 -5.19 24.27 6.68
N HIS A 22 -3.97 24.83 6.57
CA HIS A 22 -3.77 26.28 6.65
C HIS A 22 -4.02 27.02 5.32
N ARG A 23 -4.35 28.30 5.41
CA ARG A 23 -4.92 29.12 4.32
C ARG A 23 -3.89 29.69 3.35
N LEU A 24 -4.33 29.84 2.11
CA LEU A 24 -4.03 30.93 1.16
C LEU A 24 -5.39 31.28 0.47
N PHE A 25 -5.75 32.52 0.11
CA PHE A 25 -5.05 33.81 0.14
C PHE A 25 -6.02 34.98 0.50
N SER A 26 -5.65 36.20 0.10
CA SER A 26 -6.35 37.51 0.05
C SER A 26 -7.82 37.57 -0.42
N GLN A 27 -8.67 38.59 -0.14
CA GLN A 27 -8.81 39.72 0.84
C GLN A 27 -10.04 40.57 0.36
N PRO A 28 -10.47 41.72 0.96
CA PRO A 28 -10.87 42.00 2.34
C PRO A 28 -12.30 42.63 2.46
N ALA A 29 -12.97 42.54 3.63
CA ALA A 29 -14.04 43.49 4.04
C ALA A 29 -14.28 43.45 5.57
N SER A 30 -14.86 44.51 6.12
CA SER A 30 -14.90 44.86 7.56
C SER A 30 -16.00 44.19 8.41
N ALA A 31 -15.68 43.80 9.65
CA ALA A 31 -16.51 44.00 10.86
C ALA A 31 -15.73 43.68 12.16
N THR A 32 -16.21 44.18 13.30
CA THR A 32 -15.58 44.15 14.64
C THR A 32 -15.60 42.79 15.37
N PRO A 33 -14.70 42.54 16.34
CA PRO A 33 -14.52 41.21 16.95
C PRO A 33 -15.30 40.99 18.26
N PRO A 34 -15.66 39.72 18.57
CA PRO A 34 -15.95 39.27 19.93
C PRO A 34 -14.80 38.41 20.53
N GLU A 35 -14.46 38.72 21.77
CA GLU A 35 -14.02 37.88 22.89
C GLU A 35 -13.20 36.58 22.63
N LYS A 36 -11.97 36.54 23.16
CA LYS A 36 -11.05 35.39 23.06
C LYS A 36 -11.36 34.31 24.12
N VAL A 37 -11.75 33.13 23.68
CA VAL A 37 -11.59 31.88 24.46
C VAL A 37 -10.21 31.27 24.13
N PRO A 38 -9.40 30.82 25.11
CA PRO A 38 -8.06 30.31 24.84
C PRO A 38 -8.10 28.87 24.31
N GLU A 39 -8.04 28.73 22.99
CA GLU A 39 -7.95 27.44 22.30
C GLU A 39 -6.49 26.95 22.26
N GLN A 40 -6.13 26.00 23.13
CA GLN A 40 -4.84 25.31 23.08
C GLN A 40 -4.88 24.18 22.04
N SER A 41 -4.68 24.51 20.76
CA SER A 41 -4.56 23.52 19.69
C SER A 41 -3.17 22.86 19.69
N THR A 42 -3.07 21.68 20.31
CA THR A 42 -1.89 20.81 20.18
C THR A 42 -1.93 20.10 18.82
N SER A 43 -1.42 20.77 17.78
CA SER A 43 -1.23 20.16 16.45
C SER A 43 -0.18 19.06 16.54
N ARG A 44 -0.62 17.80 16.67
CA ARG A 44 0.26 16.62 16.69
C ARG A 44 0.82 16.43 15.28
N HIS A 45 2.10 16.74 15.10
CA HIS A 45 2.81 16.53 13.84
C HIS A 45 2.84 15.02 13.52
N VAL A 46 2.22 14.63 12.42
CA VAL A 46 2.17 13.25 11.93
C VAL A 46 3.40 13.04 11.06
N GLN A 47 4.32 12.18 11.49
CA GLN A 47 5.54 11.89 10.72
C GLN A 47 5.22 10.95 9.55
N THR A 48 5.48 11.45 8.34
CA THR A 48 5.37 10.69 7.10
C THR A 48 6.50 9.68 6.93
N ILE A 49 6.37 8.75 5.98
CA ILE A 49 7.42 7.79 5.66
C ILE A 49 8.67 8.47 5.10
N GLU A 50 8.51 9.50 4.26
CA GLU A 50 9.62 10.26 3.69
C GLU A 50 10.42 11.00 4.78
N GLU A 51 9.75 11.73 5.67
CA GLU A 51 10.40 12.39 6.83
C GLU A 51 11.08 11.38 7.77
N TYR A 52 10.52 10.17 7.92
CA TYR A 52 11.13 9.10 8.69
C TYR A 52 12.37 8.51 8.02
N LEU A 53 12.33 8.33 6.70
CA LEU A 53 13.46 7.86 5.91
C LEU A 53 14.58 8.90 5.90
N GLU A 54 14.29 10.17 5.60
CA GLU A 54 15.25 11.26 5.71
C GLU A 54 15.87 11.33 7.12
N GLY A 55 15.03 11.31 8.16
CA GLY A 55 15.47 11.32 9.55
C GLY A 55 16.25 10.07 9.96
N THR A 56 16.19 8.99 9.18
CA THR A 56 16.97 7.77 9.38
C THR A 56 18.30 7.82 8.62
N PHE A 57 18.31 8.30 7.36
CA PHE A 57 19.53 8.52 6.59
C PHE A 57 20.40 9.68 7.13
N LYS A 58 19.80 10.68 7.79
CA LYS A 58 20.49 11.79 8.45
C LYS A 58 21.04 11.45 9.85
N ARG A 59 20.76 10.26 10.39
CA ARG A 59 21.39 9.79 11.65
C ARG A 59 22.78 9.26 11.34
N ASP A 60 23.80 9.87 11.93
CA ASP A 60 25.17 9.33 11.97
C ASP A 60 25.15 7.86 12.40
N GLU A 61 26.02 7.04 11.81
CA GLU A 61 26.18 5.64 12.20
C GLU A 61 26.39 5.50 13.72
N SER A 62 25.63 4.60 14.32
CA SER A 62 25.63 4.34 15.75
C SER A 62 26.99 3.82 16.22
N LYS A 63 27.83 4.71 16.76
CA LYS A 63 29.19 4.43 17.31
C LYS A 63 29.23 3.44 18.50
N LEU A 64 28.13 2.77 18.81
CA LEU A 64 27.98 1.81 19.90
C LEU A 64 28.20 0.38 19.41
N PRO A 65 28.79 -0.53 20.21
CA PRO A 65 28.88 -1.95 19.86
C PRO A 65 27.50 -2.58 19.61
N ASN A 66 27.38 -3.46 18.60
CA ASN A 66 26.11 -4.05 18.15
C ASN A 66 25.22 -4.62 19.28
N VAL A 67 25.81 -5.24 20.29
CA VAL A 67 25.07 -5.81 21.44
C VAL A 67 24.34 -4.72 22.25
N LEU A 68 24.99 -3.56 22.44
CA LEU A 68 24.41 -2.40 23.12
C LEU A 68 23.37 -1.71 22.25
N GLN A 69 23.57 -1.67 20.92
CA GLN A 69 22.54 -1.17 20.00
C GLN A 69 21.24 -1.98 20.10
N VAL A 70 21.33 -3.31 20.10
CA VAL A 70 20.16 -4.20 20.27
C VAL A 70 19.48 -4.00 21.63
N LEU A 71 20.25 -3.75 22.69
CA LEU A 71 19.69 -3.49 24.01
C LEU A 71 18.98 -2.14 24.09
N VAL A 72 19.61 -1.07 23.58
CA VAL A 72 19.04 0.28 23.50
C VAL A 72 17.78 0.29 22.62
N ALA A 73 17.83 -0.37 21.46
CA ALA A 73 16.67 -0.53 20.58
C ALA A 73 15.52 -1.27 21.28
N LYS A 74 15.79 -2.33 22.07
CA LYS A 74 14.77 -3.02 22.88
C LYS A 74 14.20 -2.15 24.00
N VAL A 75 14.99 -1.28 24.61
CA VAL A 75 14.52 -0.33 25.64
C VAL A 75 13.67 0.77 24.99
N GLN A 76 14.15 1.40 23.91
CA GLN A 76 13.39 2.38 23.14
C GLN A 76 12.09 1.79 22.58
N TYR A 77 12.11 0.55 22.08
CA TYR A 77 10.91 -0.17 21.64
C TYR A 77 9.89 -0.42 22.76
N LYS A 78 10.36 -0.63 24.00
CA LYS A 78 9.48 -0.78 25.18
C LYS A 78 8.91 0.55 25.70
N PHE A 79 9.66 1.65 25.60
CA PHE A 79 9.29 2.94 26.19
C PHE A 79 8.72 3.97 25.20
N GLY A 80 9.04 3.87 23.91
CA GLY A 80 8.71 4.86 22.88
C GLY A 80 7.44 4.60 22.08
N LYS A 81 6.65 3.58 22.45
CA LYS A 81 5.42 3.23 21.72
C LYS A 81 4.28 4.17 22.13
N GLU A 82 4.06 5.24 21.38
CA GLU A 82 2.72 5.83 21.31
C GLU A 82 1.76 4.70 20.94
N GLN A 83 0.85 4.34 21.83
CA GLN A 83 -0.06 3.25 21.56
C GLN A 83 -1.09 3.72 20.53
N MET A 84 -0.86 3.36 19.27
CA MET A 84 -1.84 3.51 18.19
C MET A 84 -3.22 3.09 18.69
N ASP A 85 -4.22 3.91 18.43
CA ASP A 85 -5.56 3.77 18.96
C ASP A 85 -6.19 2.38 18.66
N PRO A 86 -6.90 1.73 19.60
CA PRO A 86 -7.54 0.44 19.37
C PRO A 86 -8.59 0.42 18.26
N GLU A 87 -9.33 1.50 18.03
CA GLU A 87 -10.34 1.58 16.96
C GLU A 87 -9.66 1.69 15.60
N LEU A 88 -8.67 2.58 15.47
CA LEU A 88 -7.79 2.66 14.28
C LEU A 88 -7.12 1.30 13.97
N LYS A 89 -6.72 0.54 15.00
CA LYS A 89 -6.19 -0.81 14.81
C LYS A 89 -7.20 -1.79 14.21
N VAL A 90 -8.48 -1.71 14.58
CA VAL A 90 -9.51 -2.57 13.98
C VAL A 90 -9.76 -2.15 12.53
N LEU A 91 -9.92 -0.83 12.29
CA LEU A 91 -10.14 -0.27 10.96
C LEU A 91 -9.03 -0.68 9.97
N LEU A 92 -7.76 -0.48 10.32
CA LEU A 92 -6.63 -0.86 9.45
C LEU A 92 -6.56 -2.38 9.19
N ALA A 93 -7.03 -3.23 10.11
CA ALA A 93 -7.05 -4.68 9.87
C ALA A 93 -8.19 -5.09 8.92
N GLN A 94 -9.35 -4.43 9.03
CA GLN A 94 -10.46 -4.59 8.09
C GLN A 94 -10.10 -4.09 6.70
N ALA A 95 -9.55 -2.87 6.60
CA ALA A 95 -9.04 -2.28 5.37
C ALA A 95 -8.01 -3.17 4.68
N ALA A 96 -7.02 -3.69 5.41
CA ALA A 96 -6.01 -4.60 4.90
C ALA A 96 -6.61 -5.86 4.24
N THR A 97 -7.64 -6.44 4.89
CA THR A 97 -8.31 -7.68 4.41
C THR A 97 -9.16 -7.39 3.18
N GLN A 98 -9.91 -6.27 3.19
CA GLN A 98 -10.75 -5.82 2.07
C GLN A 98 -9.89 -5.47 0.84
N LEU A 99 -8.83 -4.69 1.03
CA LEU A 99 -7.89 -4.32 -0.03
C LEU A 99 -7.21 -5.55 -0.62
N TYR A 100 -6.79 -6.51 0.20
CA TYR A 100 -6.27 -7.79 -0.30
C TYR A 100 -7.30 -8.50 -1.20
N PHE A 101 -8.54 -8.66 -0.71
CA PHE A 101 -9.60 -9.32 -1.46
C PHE A 101 -9.87 -8.66 -2.82
N ASN A 102 -9.84 -7.32 -2.88
CA ASN A 102 -9.98 -6.58 -4.13
C ASN A 102 -8.75 -6.73 -5.06
N CYS A 103 -7.53 -6.70 -4.51
CA CYS A 103 -6.29 -6.93 -5.27
C CYS A 103 -6.20 -8.33 -5.86
N ALA A 104 -6.83 -9.33 -5.25
CA ALA A 104 -6.79 -10.73 -5.67
C ALA A 104 -7.92 -11.16 -6.61
N ASN A 105 -9.08 -10.47 -6.59
CA ASN A 105 -10.32 -10.97 -7.23
C ASN A 105 -11.10 -9.96 -8.09
N HIS A 106 -10.83 -8.64 -8.01
CA HIS A 106 -11.70 -7.62 -8.63
C HIS A 106 -11.17 -7.01 -9.95
N TYR A 107 -10.05 -7.52 -10.47
CA TYR A 107 -9.51 -7.14 -11.79
C TYR A 107 -9.89 -8.17 -12.86
N SER A 108 -9.94 -7.77 -14.13
CA SER A 108 -10.23 -8.65 -15.26
C SER A 108 -9.09 -9.65 -15.55
N TYR A 109 -8.94 -10.69 -14.74
CA TYR A 109 -7.82 -11.64 -14.83
C TYR A 109 -7.60 -12.20 -16.25
N SER A 110 -8.65 -12.70 -16.91
CA SER A 110 -8.55 -13.24 -18.28
C SER A 110 -8.09 -12.19 -19.31
N GLU A 111 -8.63 -10.97 -19.22
CA GLU A 111 -8.28 -9.86 -20.13
C GLU A 111 -6.84 -9.39 -19.91
N LEU A 112 -6.37 -9.32 -18.65
CA LEU A 112 -4.98 -8.98 -18.34
C LEU A 112 -4.02 -10.08 -18.78
N CYS A 113 -4.34 -11.36 -18.55
CA CYS A 113 -3.51 -12.46 -19.04
C CYS A 113 -3.37 -12.43 -20.56
N ALA A 114 -4.47 -12.23 -21.30
CA ALA A 114 -4.43 -12.10 -22.75
C ALA A 114 -3.65 -10.83 -23.21
N SER A 115 -3.88 -9.69 -22.57
CA SER A 115 -3.20 -8.42 -22.90
C SER A 115 -1.69 -8.48 -22.63
N PHE A 116 -1.27 -9.18 -21.58
CA PHE A 116 0.13 -9.27 -21.15
C PHE A 116 0.83 -10.56 -21.61
N GLY A 117 0.18 -11.41 -22.43
CA GLY A 117 0.78 -12.65 -22.92
C GLY A 117 1.12 -13.66 -21.80
N LEU A 118 0.37 -13.63 -20.71
CA LEU A 118 0.58 -14.53 -19.56
C LEU A 118 -0.28 -15.80 -19.73
N PRO A 119 0.29 -16.99 -19.46
CA PRO A 119 -0.48 -18.24 -19.42
C PRO A 119 -1.42 -18.25 -18.20
N ASP A 120 -2.51 -19.01 -18.27
CA ASP A 120 -3.41 -19.18 -17.12
C ASP A 120 -2.84 -20.18 -16.10
N TYR A 121 -2.05 -19.67 -15.16
CA TYR A 121 -1.42 -20.43 -14.08
C TYR A 121 -1.56 -19.70 -12.73
N PHE A 122 -1.46 -20.44 -11.64
CA PHE A 122 -1.34 -19.89 -10.27
C PHE A 122 -0.26 -18.80 -10.16
N SER A 123 0.88 -18.98 -10.84
CA SER A 123 1.97 -18.00 -10.85
C SER A 123 1.59 -16.69 -11.55
N SER A 124 0.73 -16.73 -12.58
CA SER A 124 0.21 -15.54 -13.25
C SER A 124 -0.78 -14.80 -12.33
N TRP A 125 -1.71 -15.51 -11.68
CA TRP A 125 -2.60 -14.93 -10.67
C TRP A 125 -1.81 -14.29 -9.52
N TYR A 126 -0.81 -14.98 -8.97
CA TYR A 126 0.03 -14.45 -7.89
C TYR A 126 0.76 -13.17 -8.30
N LYS A 127 1.36 -13.13 -9.50
CA LYS A 127 2.10 -11.97 -9.99
C LYS A 127 1.21 -10.79 -10.33
N LEU A 128 0.05 -11.02 -10.96
CA LEU A 128 -0.94 -9.99 -11.20
C LEU A 128 -1.46 -9.43 -9.87
N THR A 129 -1.81 -10.30 -8.91
CA THR A 129 -2.21 -9.88 -7.56
C THR A 129 -1.12 -9.06 -6.87
N MET A 130 0.16 -9.44 -7.00
CA MET A 130 1.28 -8.65 -6.47
C MET A 130 1.42 -7.26 -7.12
N ILE A 131 1.18 -7.11 -8.42
CA ILE A 131 1.18 -5.79 -9.08
C ILE A 131 0.07 -4.90 -8.50
N HIS A 132 -1.14 -5.45 -8.29
CA HIS A 132 -2.25 -4.71 -7.66
C HIS A 132 -1.95 -4.31 -6.20
N ILE A 133 -1.39 -5.24 -5.42
CA ILE A 133 -0.94 -4.98 -4.05
C ILE A 133 0.11 -3.86 -4.01
N TRP A 134 1.11 -3.93 -4.89
CA TRP A 134 2.15 -2.91 -5.01
C TRP A 134 1.56 -1.53 -5.32
N MET A 135 0.67 -1.42 -6.32
CA MET A 135 0.04 -0.13 -6.68
C MET A 135 -0.77 0.48 -5.52
N VAL A 136 -1.49 -0.35 -4.76
CA VAL A 136 -2.25 0.11 -3.58
C VAL A 136 -1.32 0.53 -2.43
N LEU A 137 -0.25 -0.24 -2.17
CA LEU A 137 0.74 0.13 -1.16
C LEU A 137 1.45 1.44 -1.54
N LEU A 138 1.84 1.60 -2.81
CA LEU A 138 2.44 2.82 -3.34
C LEU A 138 1.48 4.02 -3.19
N ARG A 139 0.19 3.88 -3.51
CA ARG A 139 -0.81 4.94 -3.29
C ARG A 139 -0.94 5.32 -1.81
N LEU A 140 -0.87 4.34 -0.91
CA LEU A 140 -1.15 4.54 0.52
C LEU A 140 0.07 4.99 1.34
N HIS A 141 1.30 4.71 0.90
CA HIS A 141 2.52 5.07 1.64
C HIS A 141 2.70 6.59 1.81
N VAL A 142 2.24 7.39 0.84
CA VAL A 142 2.29 8.87 0.88
C VAL A 142 1.28 9.46 1.87
N SER A 143 0.17 8.75 2.11
CA SER A 143 -0.99 9.28 2.86
C SER A 143 -1.14 8.76 4.28
N LEU A 144 -0.30 7.80 4.71
CA LEU A 144 -0.34 7.19 6.04
C LEU A 144 0.95 7.46 6.82
N ASP A 145 0.82 7.56 8.15
CA ASP A 145 1.98 7.54 9.02
C ASP A 145 2.69 6.18 8.98
N VAL A 146 3.95 6.18 9.40
CA VAL A 146 4.84 5.00 9.37
C VAL A 146 4.23 3.77 10.05
N ASP A 147 3.57 3.93 11.19
CA ASP A 147 3.05 2.80 11.97
C ASP A 147 1.72 2.29 11.40
N SER A 148 0.83 3.19 10.95
CA SER A 148 -0.41 2.80 10.25
C SER A 148 -0.11 2.10 8.94
N TYR A 149 0.81 2.63 8.12
CA TYR A 149 1.23 2.02 6.86
C TYR A 149 1.82 0.62 7.10
N LYS A 150 2.83 0.49 7.98
CA LYS A 150 3.42 -0.81 8.31
C LYS A 150 2.38 -1.81 8.78
N ARG A 151 1.39 -1.38 9.56
CA ARG A 151 0.37 -2.29 10.08
C ARG A 151 -0.66 -2.69 9.02
N LEU A 152 -1.05 -1.78 8.13
CA LEU A 152 -1.87 -2.10 6.95
C LEU A 152 -1.13 -3.07 6.03
N GLN A 153 0.12 -2.74 5.66
CA GLN A 153 0.99 -3.55 4.80
C GLN A 153 1.16 -4.97 5.35
N ASN A 154 1.49 -5.12 6.64
CA ASN A 154 1.64 -6.42 7.27
C ASN A 154 0.33 -7.23 7.29
N GLY A 155 -0.82 -6.58 7.53
CA GLY A 155 -2.12 -7.25 7.49
C GLY A 155 -2.50 -7.72 6.09
N LEU A 156 -2.24 -6.90 5.07
CA LEU A 156 -2.57 -7.16 3.67
C LEU A 156 -1.68 -8.29 3.13
N LEU A 157 -0.37 -8.25 3.42
CA LEU A 157 0.55 -9.33 3.07
C LEU A 157 0.25 -10.62 3.82
N ALA A 158 -0.19 -10.57 5.09
CA ALA A 158 -0.63 -11.77 5.80
C ALA A 158 -1.86 -12.44 5.14
N ALA A 159 -2.82 -11.65 4.66
CA ALA A 159 -3.98 -12.16 3.91
C ALA A 159 -3.57 -12.77 2.55
N LEU A 160 -2.58 -12.19 1.85
CA LEU A 160 -1.99 -12.78 0.66
C LEU A 160 -1.39 -14.16 0.92
N TRP A 161 -0.57 -14.31 1.96
CA TRP A 161 0.10 -15.58 2.24
C TRP A 161 -0.88 -16.68 2.68
N ASP A 162 -1.91 -16.33 3.46
CA ASP A 162 -3.01 -17.23 3.83
C ASP A 162 -3.81 -17.74 2.61
N ASP A 163 -4.07 -16.90 1.60
CA ASP A 163 -4.72 -17.32 0.34
C ASP A 163 -3.78 -18.13 -0.57
N VAL A 164 -2.49 -17.77 -0.63
CA VAL A 164 -1.44 -18.54 -1.33
C VAL A 164 -1.35 -19.96 -0.78
N ASP A 165 -1.27 -20.14 0.54
CA ASP A 165 -1.21 -21.46 1.17
C ASP A 165 -2.48 -22.29 0.87
N LYS A 166 -3.67 -21.68 0.93
CA LYS A 166 -4.94 -22.35 0.60
C LYS A 166 -5.00 -22.79 -0.86
N ARG A 167 -4.58 -21.95 -1.81
CA ARG A 167 -4.56 -22.29 -3.24
C ARG A 167 -3.53 -23.38 -3.55
N LEU A 168 -2.36 -23.34 -2.91
CA LEU A 168 -1.34 -24.38 -3.06
C LEU A 168 -1.78 -25.73 -2.47
N ALA A 169 -2.58 -25.72 -1.39
CA ALA A 169 -3.22 -26.93 -0.85
C ALA A 169 -4.21 -27.54 -1.85
N ILE A 170 -5.14 -26.75 -2.41
CA ILE A 170 -6.10 -27.22 -3.44
C ILE A 170 -5.36 -27.79 -4.66
N LEU A 171 -4.36 -27.08 -5.19
CA LEU A 171 -3.57 -27.57 -6.33
C LEU A 171 -2.77 -28.85 -5.99
N THR A 172 -2.39 -29.04 -4.74
CA THR A 172 -1.72 -30.26 -4.27
C THR A 172 -2.67 -31.46 -4.25
N GLU A 173 -3.93 -31.26 -3.85
CA GLU A 173 -4.98 -32.26 -3.88
C GLU A 173 -5.35 -32.65 -5.31
N GLU A 174 -5.62 -31.68 -6.18
CA GLU A 174 -6.02 -31.89 -7.59
C GLU A 174 -4.91 -32.56 -8.44
N ILE A 175 -3.64 -32.17 -8.26
CA ILE A 175 -2.51 -32.71 -9.05
C ILE A 175 -1.94 -33.99 -8.39
N GLY A 176 -2.36 -34.33 -7.17
CA GLY A 176 -1.86 -35.49 -6.42
C GLY A 176 -0.37 -35.42 -6.06
N LYS A 177 0.21 -34.21 -6.07
CA LYS A 177 1.63 -33.94 -5.78
C LYS A 177 1.78 -32.61 -5.05
N PRO A 178 2.60 -32.52 -3.97
CA PRO A 178 2.88 -31.25 -3.29
C PRO A 178 3.40 -30.19 -4.26
N GLN A 179 2.66 -29.08 -4.39
CA GLN A 179 3.02 -27.96 -5.26
C GLN A 179 4.06 -27.01 -4.62
N ALA A 180 4.10 -26.97 -3.28
CA ALA A 180 5.08 -26.21 -2.53
C ALA A 180 5.41 -26.90 -1.20
N ARG A 181 6.63 -26.71 -0.72
CA ARG A 181 7.07 -26.97 0.65
C ARG A 181 7.14 -25.65 1.41
N SER A 182 7.19 -25.72 2.74
CA SER A 182 7.32 -24.51 3.60
C SER A 182 8.54 -23.65 3.27
N GLY A 183 9.64 -24.26 2.83
CA GLY A 183 10.82 -23.53 2.33
C GLY A 183 10.59 -22.77 1.02
N ASP A 184 9.71 -23.28 0.15
CA ASP A 184 9.38 -22.65 -1.13
C ASP A 184 8.50 -21.42 -0.91
N VAL A 185 7.55 -21.48 0.03
CA VAL A 185 6.73 -20.32 0.45
C VAL A 185 7.61 -19.22 1.06
N TYR A 186 8.61 -19.59 1.89
CA TYR A 186 9.58 -18.61 2.40
C TYR A 186 10.47 -18.01 1.29
N ALA A 187 10.85 -18.79 0.28
CA ALA A 187 11.57 -18.28 -0.88
C ALA A 187 10.71 -17.33 -1.73
N MET A 188 9.42 -17.65 -1.92
CA MET A 188 8.44 -16.74 -2.53
C MET A 188 8.32 -15.44 -1.73
N HIS A 189 8.37 -15.50 -0.39
CA HIS A 189 8.43 -14.31 0.45
C HIS A 189 9.74 -13.53 0.24
N GLY A 190 10.91 -14.16 0.09
CA GLY A 190 12.13 -13.42 -0.30
C GLY A 190 11.95 -12.66 -1.63
N LEU A 191 11.39 -13.34 -2.63
CA LEU A 191 11.17 -12.79 -3.97
C LEU A 191 10.11 -11.68 -4.01
N HIS A 192 9.12 -11.65 -3.11
CA HIS A 192 8.11 -10.58 -3.10
C HIS A 192 8.69 -9.22 -2.70
N LEU A 193 9.68 -9.19 -1.79
CA LEU A 193 10.29 -7.94 -1.31
C LEU A 193 11.19 -7.36 -2.40
N GLN A 194 11.95 -8.23 -3.07
CA GLN A 194 12.69 -7.88 -4.27
C GLN A 194 11.75 -7.35 -5.37
N THR A 195 10.60 -7.99 -5.60
CA THR A 195 9.63 -7.56 -6.61
C THR A 195 9.06 -6.16 -6.34
N LEU A 196 8.70 -5.87 -5.08
CA LEU A 196 8.24 -4.54 -4.67
C LEU A 196 9.33 -3.49 -4.92
N LEU A 197 10.57 -3.76 -4.50
CA LEU A 197 11.70 -2.85 -4.68
C LEU A 197 12.05 -2.59 -6.15
N GLU A 198 12.05 -3.64 -6.99
CA GLU A 198 12.30 -3.51 -8.43
C GLU A 198 11.22 -2.67 -9.13
N TYR A 199 9.95 -2.79 -8.71
CA TYR A 199 8.87 -1.94 -9.22
C TYR A 199 8.98 -0.50 -8.72
N ASP A 200 9.34 -0.26 -7.46
CA ASP A 200 9.59 1.09 -6.94
C ASP A 200 10.72 1.79 -7.73
N GLU A 201 11.87 1.13 -7.88
CA GLU A 201 13.03 1.66 -8.63
C GLU A 201 12.68 1.93 -10.10
N GLY A 202 12.08 0.95 -10.79
CA GLY A 202 11.69 1.07 -12.19
C GLY A 202 10.65 2.16 -12.42
N PHE A 203 9.63 2.26 -11.57
CA PHE A 203 8.53 3.21 -11.73
C PHE A 203 8.98 4.66 -11.55
N LEU A 204 9.88 4.91 -10.60
CA LEU A 204 10.43 6.23 -10.28
C LEU A 204 11.49 6.70 -11.29
N SER A 205 12.15 5.78 -12.02
CA SER A 205 13.18 6.11 -13.01
C SER A 205 12.60 6.38 -14.40
N SER A 206 12.43 5.35 -15.23
CA SER A 206 12.04 5.48 -16.63
C SER A 206 11.22 4.29 -17.13
N ASP A 207 10.51 4.43 -18.25
CA ASP A 207 9.77 3.32 -18.86
C ASP A 207 10.69 2.17 -19.29
N ALA A 208 11.97 2.43 -19.61
CA ALA A 208 12.94 1.40 -19.91
C ALA A 208 13.36 0.61 -18.64
N ASP A 209 13.53 1.29 -17.51
CA ASP A 209 13.88 0.65 -16.24
C ASP A 209 12.67 -0.13 -15.68
N LEU A 210 11.47 0.43 -15.79
CA LEU A 210 10.22 -0.25 -15.46
C LEU A 210 10.00 -1.47 -16.38
N ALA A 211 10.30 -1.38 -17.68
CA ALA A 211 10.29 -2.55 -18.57
C ALA A 211 11.24 -3.64 -18.08
N ALA A 212 12.46 -3.28 -17.68
CA ALA A 212 13.45 -4.23 -17.17
C ALA A 212 13.05 -4.85 -15.83
N ALA A 213 12.39 -4.10 -14.94
CA ALA A 213 11.81 -4.62 -13.70
C ALA A 213 10.63 -5.58 -13.98
N ILE A 214 9.68 -5.19 -14.85
CA ILE A 214 8.57 -6.05 -15.27
C ILE A 214 9.08 -7.34 -15.92
N TRP A 215 10.10 -7.27 -16.78
CA TRP A 215 10.69 -8.45 -17.42
C TRP A 215 11.27 -9.45 -16.40
N ARG A 216 12.03 -8.96 -15.42
CA ARG A 216 12.58 -9.79 -14.32
C ARG A 216 11.49 -10.33 -13.39
N CYS A 217 10.58 -9.48 -12.92
CA CYS A 217 9.59 -9.85 -11.91
C CYS A 217 8.37 -10.57 -12.47
N LEU A 218 7.69 -10.02 -13.47
CA LEU A 218 6.47 -10.60 -14.05
C LEU A 218 6.81 -11.80 -14.94
N TYR A 219 7.75 -11.61 -15.88
CA TYR A 219 8.08 -12.65 -16.88
C TYR A 219 9.19 -13.62 -16.44
N ILE A 220 9.82 -13.41 -15.27
CA ILE A 220 10.92 -14.25 -14.75
C ILE A 220 12.08 -14.33 -15.75
N SER A 221 12.40 -13.19 -16.39
CA SER A 221 13.42 -13.05 -17.43
C SER A 221 13.26 -14.00 -18.63
N ARG A 222 12.04 -14.49 -18.89
CA ARG A 222 11.71 -15.32 -20.05
C ARG A 222 11.52 -14.46 -21.30
N ASP A 223 11.59 -15.09 -22.46
CA ASP A 223 11.27 -14.45 -23.73
C ASP A 223 9.79 -14.03 -23.77
N VAL A 224 9.53 -12.83 -24.28
CA VAL A 224 8.22 -12.18 -24.31
C VAL A 224 8.22 -11.09 -25.38
N ASP A 225 7.12 -10.94 -26.11
CA ASP A 225 6.94 -9.81 -27.04
C ASP A 225 6.99 -8.47 -26.25
N PRO A 226 7.89 -7.53 -26.60
CA PRO A 226 7.95 -6.21 -25.97
C PRO A 226 6.62 -5.45 -25.95
N VAL A 227 5.71 -5.73 -26.89
CA VAL A 227 4.34 -5.16 -26.89
C VAL A 227 3.56 -5.54 -25.63
N HIS A 228 3.75 -6.74 -25.08
CA HIS A 228 3.12 -7.14 -23.82
C HIS A 228 3.73 -6.38 -22.63
N VAL A 229 5.05 -6.24 -22.59
CA VAL A 229 5.74 -5.45 -21.54
C VAL A 229 5.25 -3.99 -21.57
N GLN A 230 5.13 -3.38 -22.76
CA GLN A 230 4.59 -2.03 -22.91
C GLN A 230 3.14 -1.90 -22.39
N ARG A 231 2.30 -2.92 -22.60
CA ARG A 231 0.93 -2.94 -22.07
C ARG A 231 0.91 -2.98 -20.54
N VAL A 232 1.84 -3.71 -19.90
CA VAL A 232 2.00 -3.72 -18.44
C VAL A 232 2.43 -2.35 -17.91
N ILE A 233 3.40 -1.69 -18.57
CA ILE A 233 3.85 -0.33 -18.21
C ILE A 233 2.67 0.67 -18.25
N VAL A 234 1.95 0.69 -19.38
CA VAL A 234 0.78 1.56 -19.56
C VAL A 234 -0.28 1.26 -18.51
N TYR A 235 -0.55 -0.01 -18.22
CA TYR A 235 -1.48 -0.44 -17.17
C TYR A 235 -1.08 0.07 -15.79
N MET A 236 0.18 -0.15 -15.37
CA MET A 236 0.68 0.28 -14.05
C MET A 236 0.62 1.80 -13.90
N ARG A 237 1.13 2.57 -14.87
CA ARG A 237 1.11 4.04 -14.81
C ARG A 237 -0.31 4.62 -14.81
N SER A 238 -1.18 4.14 -15.70
CA SER A 238 -2.57 4.63 -15.79
C SER A 238 -3.46 4.21 -14.61
N THR A 239 -3.17 3.07 -13.98
CA THR A 239 -3.89 2.60 -12.79
C THR A 239 -3.42 3.34 -11.53
N ILE A 240 -2.11 3.60 -11.36
CA ILE A 240 -1.62 4.46 -10.25
C ILE A 240 -2.17 5.87 -10.38
N ALA A 241 -2.06 6.48 -11.57
CA ALA A 241 -2.62 7.81 -11.80
C ALA A 241 -4.15 7.87 -11.57
N TRP A 242 -4.87 6.76 -11.74
CA TRP A 242 -6.27 6.64 -11.34
C TRP A 242 -6.45 6.52 -9.82
N LEU A 243 -5.67 5.69 -9.13
CA LEU A 243 -5.68 5.57 -7.67
C LEU A 243 -5.39 6.91 -6.97
N ASP A 244 -4.53 7.75 -7.56
CA ASP A 244 -4.24 9.11 -7.07
C ASP A 244 -5.46 10.06 -7.13
N THR A 245 -6.49 9.73 -7.93
CA THR A 245 -7.77 10.48 -7.97
C THR A 245 -8.76 10.07 -6.89
N LEU A 246 -8.48 9.01 -6.12
CA LEU A 246 -9.36 8.49 -5.07
C LEU A 246 -8.96 9.04 -3.69
N ASP A 247 -9.95 9.35 -2.87
CA ASP A 247 -9.74 9.77 -1.48
C ASP A 247 -9.26 8.61 -0.60
N LEU A 248 -8.39 8.92 0.37
CA LEU A 248 -7.81 7.93 1.29
C LEU A 248 -8.90 7.17 2.07
N GLU A 249 -9.91 7.88 2.56
CA GLU A 249 -10.99 7.30 3.36
C GLU A 249 -11.80 6.27 2.54
N ASP A 250 -12.10 6.57 1.28
CA ASP A 250 -12.79 5.65 0.39
C ASP A 250 -11.96 4.39 0.11
N ILE A 251 -10.64 4.52 -0.12
CA ILE A 251 -9.75 3.36 -0.29
C ILE A 251 -9.74 2.49 0.97
N LEU A 252 -9.66 3.09 2.16
CA LEU A 252 -9.57 2.34 3.43
C LEU A 252 -10.91 1.72 3.88
N VAL A 253 -12.04 2.38 3.61
CA VAL A 253 -13.36 1.94 4.07
C VAL A 253 -14.08 1.06 3.02
N GLN A 254 -14.01 1.43 1.74
CA GLN A 254 -14.73 0.75 0.66
C GLN A 254 -13.84 -0.25 -0.10
N GLY A 255 -12.53 0.01 -0.16
CA GLY A 255 -11.59 -0.76 -0.97
C GLY A 255 -11.65 -0.42 -2.46
N VAL A 256 -10.84 -1.13 -3.26
CA VAL A 256 -10.70 -0.88 -4.71
C VAL A 256 -11.58 -1.86 -5.49
N SER A 257 -12.90 -1.69 -5.38
CA SER A 257 -13.88 -2.67 -5.85
C SER A 257 -13.96 -2.84 -7.38
N SER A 258 -13.40 -1.92 -8.16
CA SER A 258 -13.32 -1.97 -9.63
C SER A 258 -12.06 -1.25 -10.10
N TRP A 259 -11.14 -1.98 -10.71
CA TRP A 259 -9.87 -1.43 -11.20
C TRP A 259 -10.07 -0.68 -12.52
N LYS A 260 -9.50 0.52 -12.62
CA LYS A 260 -9.63 1.40 -13.80
C LYS A 260 -8.30 2.01 -14.17
N GLN A 261 -8.18 2.36 -15.44
CA GLN A 261 -7.04 3.06 -16.01
C GLN A 261 -7.51 4.46 -16.39
N LEU A 262 -6.74 5.50 -16.03
CA LEU A 262 -6.96 6.80 -16.66
C LEU A 262 -6.60 6.71 -18.14
N ALA A 263 -7.48 7.20 -19.00
CA ALA A 263 -7.17 7.36 -20.41
C ALA A 263 -5.94 8.28 -20.54
N PRO A 264 -4.98 7.97 -21.43
CA PRO A 264 -3.88 8.88 -21.71
C PRO A 264 -4.46 10.21 -22.17
N LYS A 265 -3.99 11.32 -21.60
CA LYS A 265 -4.31 12.65 -22.12
C LYS A 265 -3.79 12.71 -23.56
N ALA A 266 -4.69 12.94 -24.51
CA ALA A 266 -4.28 13.32 -25.86
C ALA A 266 -3.46 14.63 -25.75
N LEU A 267 -2.24 14.59 -26.28
CA LEU A 267 -1.33 15.72 -26.41
C LEU A 267 -1.73 16.60 -27.59
#